data_AF-A0A947UBH8-F1
#
_entry.id   AF-A0A947UBH8-F1
#
_cell.length_a   1.000
_cell.length_b   1.000
_cell.length_c   1.000
_cell.angle_alpha   90.00
_cell.angle_beta   90.00
_cell.angle_gamma   90.00
#
_symmetry.space_group_name_H-M   'P 1'
#
loop_
_entity.id
_entity.type
_entity.pdbx_description
1 polymer ?
#
loop_
_entity_poly.entity_id
_entity_poly.type
_entity_poly.pdbx_seq_one_letter_code
_entity_poly.pdbx_strand_id
1 'polypeptide(L)'
;FADPDHKIEYSLAEVKNIFKSAGFDIISLKPVTYDSPWIGFIDLLGGLSLRLYSKIALYKKAKAGQNINESTGFRIIIKKSS
;
A
#
# COMPACT_ATOMS: atom_id res chain seq x y z
N PHE A 1 7.65 14.00 -9.77
CA PHE A 1 6.61 14.11 -10.80
C PHE A 1 5.93 12.76 -10.88
N ALA A 2 4.88 12.59 -10.08
CA ALA A 2 4.09 11.38 -10.05
C ALA A 2 3.25 11.30 -11.34
N ASP A 3 3.11 10.08 -11.84
CA ASP A 3 2.33 9.63 -12.99
C ASP A 3 1.31 10.65 -13.56
N PRO A 4 1.47 11.14 -14.81
CA PRO A 4 0.55 12.10 -15.44
C PRO A 4 -0.87 11.55 -15.63
N ASP A 5 -1.11 10.25 -15.46
CA ASP A 5 -2.44 9.63 -15.49
C ASP A 5 -3.07 9.47 -14.08
N HIS A 6 -2.39 9.89 -13.01
CA HIS A 6 -2.95 9.92 -11.66
C HIS A 6 -3.94 11.09 -11.53
N LYS A 7 -5.22 10.82 -11.76
CA LYS A 7 -6.26 11.87 -11.81
C LYS A 7 -6.78 12.26 -10.43
N ILE A 8 -6.86 11.31 -9.49
CA ILE A 8 -7.43 11.53 -8.15
C ILE A 8 -6.73 10.61 -7.15
N GLU A 9 -6.18 11.18 -6.08
CA GLU A 9 -5.73 10.45 -4.90
C GLU A 9 -6.88 10.44 -3.88
N TYR A 10 -7.22 9.26 -3.35
CA TYR A 10 -8.24 9.12 -2.31
C TYR A 10 -7.59 8.79 -0.97
N SER A 11 -7.99 9.53 0.07
CA SER A 11 -7.73 9.14 1.44
C SER A 11 -8.52 7.88 1.81
N LEU A 12 -8.01 7.14 2.81
CA LEU A 12 -8.71 5.95 3.31
C LEU A 12 -10.13 6.28 3.81
N ALA A 13 -10.36 7.48 4.35
CA ALA A 13 -11.66 7.93 4.81
C ALA A 13 -12.66 8.10 3.65
N GLU A 14 -12.21 8.72 2.55
CA GLU A 14 -13.03 8.90 1.35
C GLU A 14 -13.41 7.55 0.74
N VAL A 15 -12.45 6.63 0.61
CA VAL A 15 -12.72 5.29 0.07
C VAL A 15 -13.73 4.53 0.94
N LYS A 16 -13.60 4.61 2.28
CA LYS A 16 -14.58 4.01 3.21
C LYS A 16 -15.99 4.57 3.02
N ASN A 17 -16.10 5.89 2.86
CA ASN A 17 -17.39 6.55 2.64
C ASN A 17 -18.01 6.13 1.30
N ILE A 18 -17.22 6.09 0.23
CA ILE A 18 -17.68 5.65 -1.10
C ILE A 18 -18.27 4.23 -1.03
N PHE A 19 -17.55 3.29 -0.41
CA PHE A 19 -18.05 1.92 -0.28
C PHE A 19 -19.31 1.82 0.57
N LYS A 20 -19.35 2.53 1.70
CA LYS A 20 -20.54 2.56 2.56
C LYS A 20 -21.76 3.12 1.82
N SER A 21 -21.60 4.25 1.13
CA SER A 21 -22.67 4.87 0.32
C SER A 21 -23.12 3.98 -0.84
N ALA A 22 -22.25 3.13 -1.35
CA ALA A 22 -22.55 2.17 -2.41
C ALA A 22 -23.08 0.81 -1.90
N GLY A 23 -23.28 0.64 -0.59
CA GLY A 23 -23.79 -0.60 -0.01
C GLY A 23 -22.77 -1.74 -0.02
N PHE A 24 -21.51 -1.44 0.26
CA PHE A 24 -20.45 -2.42 0.42
C PHE A 24 -19.84 -2.36 1.83
N ASP A 25 -19.59 -3.54 2.40
CA ASP A 25 -18.86 -3.71 3.66
C ASP A 25 -17.40 -4.06 3.37
N ILE A 26 -16.48 -3.47 4.14
CA ILE A 26 -15.05 -3.80 4.07
C ILE A 26 -14.77 -5.05 4.90
N ILE A 27 -14.29 -6.11 4.27
CA ILE A 27 -13.90 -7.37 4.91
C ILE A 27 -12.44 -7.33 5.34
N SER A 28 -11.57 -6.68 4.54
CA SER A 28 -10.14 -6.62 4.83
C SER A 28 -9.53 -5.34 4.30
N LEU A 29 -8.66 -4.74 5.11
CA LEU A 29 -7.84 -3.59 4.75
C LEU A 29 -6.38 -3.95 5.05
N LYS A 30 -5.54 -3.96 4.02
CA LYS A 30 -4.10 -4.23 4.17
C LYS A 30 -3.28 -3.12 3.54
N PRO A 31 -2.18 -2.68 4.18
CA PRO A 31 -1.24 -1.76 3.56
C PRO A 31 -0.52 -2.47 2.40
N VAL A 32 -0.27 -1.75 1.30
CA VAL A 32 0.36 -2.32 0.09
C VAL A 32 1.86 -2.02 0.05
N THR A 33 2.25 -0.82 0.46
CA THR A 33 3.62 -0.33 0.32
C THR A 33 4.05 0.38 1.59
N TYR A 34 5.14 -0.09 2.18
CA TYR A 34 5.85 0.63 3.22
C TYR A 34 6.76 1.66 2.54
N ASP A 35 6.41 2.94 2.68
CA ASP A 35 7.33 3.98 2.26
C ASP A 35 8.48 4.01 3.26
N SER A 36 9.68 3.83 2.73
CA SER A 36 10.88 3.93 3.54
C SER A 36 11.71 5.01 2.89
N PRO A 37 12.17 6.03 3.64
CA PRO A 37 13.04 7.07 3.09
C PRO A 37 14.35 6.51 2.48
N TRP A 38 14.61 5.22 2.70
CA TRP A 38 15.72 4.44 2.15
C TRP A 38 15.43 3.80 0.78
N ILE A 39 14.31 4.09 0.12
CA ILE A 39 13.91 3.44 -1.15
C ILE A 39 15.05 3.49 -2.19
N GLY A 40 15.73 4.64 -2.35
CA GLY A 40 16.84 4.78 -3.28
C GLY A 40 18.07 3.94 -2.91
N PHE A 41 18.32 3.73 -1.61
CA PHE A 41 19.40 2.83 -1.16
C PHE A 41 19.04 1.36 -1.41
N ILE A 42 17.76 1.00 -1.28
CA ILE A 42 17.27 -0.36 -1.54
C ILE A 42 17.37 -0.69 -3.04
N ASP A 43 17.05 0.26 -3.92
CA ASP A 43 17.16 0.08 -5.37
C ASP A 43 18.62 -0.08 -5.82
N LEU A 44 19.55 0.67 -5.21
CA LEU A 44 20.98 0.51 -5.45
C LEU A 44 21.46 -0.90 -5.06
N LEU A 45 21.01 -1.42 -3.92
CA LEU A 45 21.29 -2.80 -3.51
C LEU A 45 20.62 -3.83 -4.43
N GLY A 46 19.48 -3.50 -5.02
CA GLY A 46 18.79 -4.30 -6.04
C GLY A 46 19.61 -4.50 -7.30
N GLY A 47 20.35 -3.48 -7.72
CA GLY A 47 21.31 -3.58 -8.83
C GLY A 47 22.53 -4.45 -8.53
N LEU A 48 22.88 -4.64 -7.25
CA LEU A 48 24.04 -5.43 -6.81
C LEU A 48 23.68 -6.88 -6.48
N SER A 49 22.49 -7.14 -5.92
CA SER A 49 22.06 -8.48 -5.54
C SER A 49 20.55 -8.63 -5.40
N LEU A 50 19.95 -9.41 -6.31
CA LEU A 50 18.55 -9.81 -6.28
C LEU A 50 18.17 -10.57 -5.00
N ARG A 51 19.11 -11.32 -4.41
CA ARG A 51 18.87 -12.07 -3.15
C ARG A 51 18.81 -11.16 -1.93
N LEU A 52 19.59 -10.07 -1.92
CA LEU A 52 19.55 -9.10 -0.83
C LEU A 52 18.30 -8.23 -0.94
N TYR A 53 17.96 -7.82 -2.15
CA TYR A 53 16.73 -7.09 -2.46
C TYR A 53 15.47 -7.85 -2.04
N SER A 54 15.37 -9.15 -2.34
CA SER A 54 14.20 -9.96 -1.95
C SER A 54 14.03 -10.08 -0.43
N LYS A 55 15.12 -10.21 0.33
CA LYS A 55 15.09 -10.21 1.80
C LYS A 55 14.61 -8.87 2.36
N ILE A 56 15.09 -7.76 1.82
CA ILE A 56 14.68 -6.41 2.23
C ILE A 56 13.20 -6.18 1.89
N ALA A 57 12.74 -6.59 0.71
CA ALA A 57 11.34 -6.48 0.31
C ALA A 57 10.39 -7.26 1.24
N LEU A 58 10.77 -8.49 1.62
CA LEU A 58 10.02 -9.30 2.60
C LEU A 58 9.97 -8.63 3.98
N TYR A 59 11.09 -8.05 4.43
CA TYR A 59 11.15 -7.30 5.68
C TYR A 59 10.24 -6.05 5.65
N LYS A 60 10.28 -5.26 4.57
CA LYS A 60 9.39 -4.09 4.39
C LYS A 60 7.91 -4.51 4.42
N LYS A 61 7.56 -5.62 3.77
CA LYS A 61 6.19 -6.14 3.75
C LYS A 61 5.73 -6.61 5.14
N ALA A 62 6.61 -7.24 5.91
CA ALA A 62 6.33 -7.63 7.29
C ALA A 62 6.15 -6.39 8.20
N LYS A 63 6.96 -5.34 7.99
CA LYS A 63 6.87 -4.08 8.75
C LYS A 63 5.63 -3.26 8.38
N ALA A 64 5.24 -3.25 7.09
CA ALA A 64 4.01 -2.63 6.61
C ALA A 64 2.78 -3.15 7.37
N GLY A 65 2.74 -4.45 7.67
CA GLY A 65 1.64 -5.07 8.41
C GLY A 65 1.42 -4.53 9.83
N GLN A 66 2.37 -3.79 10.41
CA GLN A 66 2.29 -3.29 11.78
C GLN A 66 1.80 -1.84 11.88
N ASN A 67 1.79 -1.05 10.80
CA ASN A 67 1.34 0.35 10.81
C ASN A 67 0.65 0.76 9.50
N ILE A 68 -0.68 0.66 9.48
CA ILE A 68 -1.52 1.10 8.35
C ILE A 68 -1.36 2.61 8.05
N ASN A 69 -1.05 3.42 9.06
CA ASN A 69 -0.95 4.87 8.93
C ASN A 69 0.31 5.35 8.17
N GLU A 70 1.33 4.50 7.99
CA GLU A 70 2.56 4.83 7.24
C GLU A 70 2.56 4.26 5.81
N SER A 71 1.41 3.78 5.33
CA SER A 71 1.31 3.13 4.02
C SER A 71 0.94 4.12 2.93
N THR A 72 1.63 4.06 1.78
CA THR A 72 1.32 4.90 0.59
C THR A 72 0.18 4.34 -0.27
N GLY A 73 -0.36 3.18 0.11
CA GLY A 73 -1.49 2.58 -0.59
C GLY A 73 -2.17 1.50 0.23
N PHE A 74 -3.40 1.18 -0.14
CA PHE A 74 -4.23 0.21 0.57
C PHE A 74 -4.79 -0.83 -0.40
N ARG A 75 -4.82 -2.08 0.03
CA ARG A 75 -5.54 -3.16 -0.62
C ARG A 75 -6.77 -3.46 0.21
N ILE A 76 -7.93 -3.28 -0.40
CA ILE A 76 -9.23 -3.40 0.26
C ILE A 76 -10.00 -4.55 -0.39
N ILE A 77 -10.55 -5.44 0.44
CA ILE A 77 -11.49 -6.49 0.02
C ILE A 77 -12.86 -6.07 0.54
N ILE A 78 -13.83 -5.96 -0.37
CA ILE A 78 -15.21 -5.57 -0.06
C ILE A 78 -16.18 -6.70 -0.40
N LYS A 79 -17.31 -6.74 0.31
CA LYS A 79 -18.50 -7.54 -0.05
C LYS A 79 -19.69 -6.62 -0.22
N LYS A 80 -20.64 -7.02 -1.06
CA LYS A 80 -21.94 -6.35 -1.12
C LYS A 80 -22.67 -6.56 0.19
N SER A 81 -23.15 -5.48 0.80
CA SER A 81 -24.03 -5.52 1.97
C SER A 81 -25.33 -6.20 1.53
N SER A 82 -25.77 -7.20 2.31
CA SER A 82 -27.02 -7.94 2.06
C SER A 82 -28.24 -7.10 2.43
#